data_AF-A0A944XA57-F1
#
_entry.id   AF-A0A944XA57-F1
#
_cell.length_a   1.000
_cell.length_b   1.000
_cell.length_c   1.000
_cell.angle_alpha   90.00
_cell.angle_beta   90.00
_cell.angle_gamma   90.00
#
_symmetry.space_group_name_H-M   'P 1'
#
loop_
_entity.id
_entity.type
_entity.pdbx_description
1 polymer ?
#
loop_
_entity_poly.entity_id
_entity_poly.type
_entity_poly.pdbx_seq_one_letter_code
_entity_poly.pdbx_strand_id
1 'polypeptide(L)'
;MADDVMMDLPAEVAQAVAPVLDALPMTQAMGRLVVPEAAARQVLPEAAARQVLPEDEAWQVAGGVTSPIIECVEAAVADGAIVSRPALVSGLWLYVDELDRSHVVSQGIDDATGSFWHGIMHRREGDFSNSHYWFRKVGTHPVMVDIDGYDPHQLIDDVEAASDDDHGRDFDQLVALQRREWQTLFAWCAQVES
;
A
#
# COMPACT_ATOMS: atom_id res chain seq x y z
N MET A 1 17.32 -18.63 -4.95
CA MET A 1 16.81 -18.44 -3.57
C MET A 1 16.35 -17.01 -3.55
N ALA A 2 15.05 -16.76 -3.42
CA ALA A 2 14.54 -15.41 -3.39
C ALA A 2 15.06 -14.78 -2.09
N ASP A 3 15.85 -13.72 -2.22
CA ASP A 3 16.34 -12.97 -1.08
C ASP A 3 15.11 -12.44 -0.35
N ASP A 4 14.83 -13.06 0.79
CA ASP A 4 13.93 -12.56 1.81
C ASP A 4 14.61 -11.32 2.37
N VAL A 5 14.42 -10.18 1.69
CA VAL A 5 14.93 -8.89 2.15
C VAL A 5 14.17 -8.59 3.44
N MET A 6 14.76 -9.03 4.55
CA MET A 6 14.32 -8.68 5.89
C MET A 6 14.29 -7.16 5.95
N MET A 7 13.09 -6.60 6.10
CA MET A 7 12.92 -5.17 6.31
C MET A 7 13.62 -4.79 7.63
N ASP A 8 14.53 -3.82 7.58
CA ASP A 8 15.19 -3.29 8.77
C ASP A 8 14.21 -2.40 9.53
N LEU A 9 13.39 -3.02 10.39
CA LEU A 9 12.35 -2.37 11.18
C LEU A 9 12.79 -2.20 12.63
N PRO A 10 12.43 -1.09 13.30
CA PRO A 10 12.56 -1.01 14.75
C PRO A 10 11.84 -2.17 15.45
N ALA A 11 12.41 -2.66 16.55
CA ALA A 11 11.94 -3.89 17.20
C ALA A 11 10.44 -3.89 17.54
N GLU A 12 9.91 -2.75 17.99
CA GLU A 12 8.49 -2.60 18.33
C GLU A 12 7.59 -2.70 17.09
N VAL A 13 7.99 -2.04 15.99
CA VAL A 13 7.29 -2.14 14.69
C VAL A 13 7.35 -3.57 14.16
N ALA A 14 8.54 -4.19 14.18
CA ALA A 14 8.73 -5.57 13.75
C ALA A 14 7.83 -6.54 14.53
N GLN A 15 7.73 -6.36 15.85
CA GLN A 15 6.87 -7.18 16.71
C GLN A 15 5.38 -6.97 16.38
N ALA A 16 4.96 -5.73 16.15
CA ALA A 16 3.56 -5.41 15.83
C ALA A 16 3.12 -6.01 14.48
N VAL A 17 4.00 -6.02 13.47
CA VAL A 17 3.66 -6.51 12.11
C VAL A 17 3.95 -8.00 11.90
N ALA A 18 4.70 -8.66 12.78
CA ALA A 18 5.07 -10.07 12.63
C ALA A 18 3.86 -11.00 12.37
N PRO A 19 2.71 -10.89 13.08
CA PRO A 19 1.55 -11.74 12.78
C PRO A 19 1.01 -11.57 11.35
N VAL A 20 1.09 -10.37 10.79
CA VAL A 20 0.68 -10.09 9.41
C VAL A 20 1.62 -10.77 8.42
N LEU A 21 2.94 -10.62 8.63
CA LEU A 21 3.97 -11.21 7.76
C LEU A 21 4.02 -12.74 7.84
N ASP A 22 3.75 -13.31 9.02
CA ASP A 22 3.65 -14.76 9.21
C ASP A 22 2.41 -15.34 8.52
N ALA A 23 1.26 -14.65 8.61
CA ALA A 23 0.00 -15.09 8.02
C ALA A 23 -0.04 -14.92 6.49
N LEU A 24 0.61 -13.88 5.97
CA LEU A 24 0.78 -13.64 4.54
C LEU A 24 2.23 -13.20 4.29
N PRO A 25 3.14 -14.11 3.94
CA PRO A 25 4.53 -13.74 3.63
C PRO A 25 4.64 -12.86 2.39
N MET A 26 5.68 -12.02 2.33
CA MET A 26 5.88 -11.07 1.21
C MET A 26 5.93 -11.76 -0.17
N THR A 27 6.41 -13.00 -0.22
CA THR A 27 6.42 -13.82 -1.46
C THR A 27 5.02 -14.13 -2.00
N GLN A 28 3.98 -14.00 -1.18
CA GLN A 28 2.57 -14.21 -1.51
C GLN A 28 1.78 -12.88 -1.55
N ALA A 29 2.10 -11.94 -0.67
CA ALA A 29 1.48 -10.62 -0.64
C ALA A 29 1.70 -9.85 -1.93
N MET A 30 0.79 -8.91 -2.23
CA MET A 30 0.87 -8.04 -3.40
C MET A 30 1.17 -8.79 -4.72
N GLY A 31 0.69 -10.03 -4.85
CA GLY A 31 0.98 -10.90 -5.99
C GLY A 31 0.26 -10.50 -7.28
N ARG A 32 -0.69 -9.57 -7.19
CA ARG A 32 -1.37 -8.94 -8.32
C ARG A 32 -0.83 -7.53 -8.53
N LEU A 33 -0.59 -7.17 -9.79
CA LEU A 33 -0.28 -5.80 -10.17
C LEU A 33 -1.52 -4.90 -10.01
N VAL A 34 -2.67 -5.35 -10.54
CA VAL A 34 -3.98 -4.69 -10.41
C VAL A 34 -4.97 -5.59 -9.67
N VAL A 35 -5.68 -5.01 -8.71
CA VAL A 35 -6.74 -5.64 -7.92
C VAL A 35 -8.09 -5.35 -8.60
N PRO A 36 -8.82 -6.35 -9.10
CA PRO A 36 -10.07 -6.12 -9.84
C PRO A 36 -11.14 -5.40 -9.00
N GLU A 37 -11.90 -4.49 -9.62
CA GLU A 37 -12.92 -3.63 -9.01
C GLU A 37 -13.96 -4.36 -8.13
N ALA A 38 -14.25 -5.64 -8.38
CA ALA A 38 -15.12 -6.45 -7.52
C ALA A 38 -14.57 -6.62 -6.08
N ALA A 39 -13.29 -6.37 -5.87
CA ALA A 39 -12.62 -6.31 -4.57
C ALA A 39 -12.36 -4.87 -4.05
N ALA A 40 -12.51 -3.84 -4.90
CA ALA A 40 -12.20 -2.43 -4.59
C ALA A 40 -13.45 -1.53 -4.44
N ARG A 41 -14.63 -2.12 -4.19
CA ARG A 41 -15.89 -1.38 -4.15
C ARG A 41 -16.12 -0.69 -2.80
N GLN A 42 -15.78 0.60 -2.74
CA GLN A 42 -16.61 1.69 -2.19
C GLN A 42 -16.04 3.09 -2.50
N VAL A 43 -16.15 3.56 -3.76
CA VAL A 43 -15.77 4.94 -4.11
C VAL A 43 -16.95 5.92 -4.01
N LEU A 44 -16.80 6.94 -3.17
CA LEU A 44 -17.43 8.25 -3.37
C LEU A 44 -16.52 9.08 -4.31
N PRO A 45 -17.09 9.85 -5.25
CA PRO A 45 -16.28 10.65 -6.17
C PRO A 45 -15.46 11.75 -5.48
N GLU A 46 -14.23 11.93 -5.97
CA GLU A 46 -13.13 12.79 -5.49
C GLU A 46 -13.53 14.26 -5.17
N ALA A 47 -14.63 14.76 -5.76
CA ALA A 47 -15.16 16.10 -5.51
C ALA A 47 -15.83 16.28 -4.12
N ALA A 48 -16.10 15.19 -3.39
CA ALA A 48 -16.79 15.23 -2.09
C ALA A 48 -15.86 15.28 -0.86
N ALA A 49 -14.57 14.97 -1.02
CA ALA A 49 -13.63 14.79 0.11
C ALA A 49 -13.20 16.10 0.83
N ARG A 50 -13.77 17.26 0.47
CA ARG A 50 -13.49 18.56 1.11
C ARG A 50 -14.48 18.97 2.21
N GLN A 51 -15.45 18.12 2.56
CA GLN A 51 -16.32 18.38 3.70
C GLN A 51 -16.03 17.40 4.83
N VAL A 52 -15.54 17.98 5.93
CA VAL A 52 -15.48 17.46 7.31
C VAL A 52 -16.40 16.27 7.53
N LEU A 53 -15.82 15.09 7.80
CA LEU A 53 -16.57 13.94 8.29
C LEU A 53 -17.02 14.23 9.74
N PRO A 54 -18.31 14.09 10.07
CA PRO A 54 -18.77 14.13 11.46
C PRO A 54 -18.34 12.86 12.21
N GLU A 55 -18.03 12.99 13.49
CA GLU A 55 -17.39 11.98 14.36
C GLU A 55 -18.25 10.72 14.70
N ASP A 56 -19.37 10.45 14.01
CA ASP A 56 -20.38 9.49 14.48
C ASP A 56 -20.90 8.45 13.46
N GLU A 57 -20.17 8.14 12.38
CA GLU A 57 -20.48 6.97 11.55
C GLU A 57 -19.49 5.84 11.80
N ALA A 58 -19.74 5.16 12.91
CA ALA A 58 -19.29 3.80 13.13
C ALA A 58 -19.70 2.93 11.93
N TRP A 59 -18.73 2.54 11.12
CA TRP A 59 -18.89 1.54 10.08
C TRP A 59 -19.35 0.23 10.71
N GLN A 60 -20.68 0.02 10.75
CA GLN A 60 -21.25 -1.27 11.06
C GLN A 60 -20.90 -2.22 9.93
N VAL A 61 -19.92 -3.07 10.23
CA VAL A 61 -19.48 -4.21 9.45
C VAL A 61 -20.71 -5.05 9.09
N ALA A 62 -21.04 -5.10 7.79
CA ALA A 62 -21.90 -6.13 7.26
C ALA A 62 -21.29 -7.49 7.67
N GLY A 63 -22.03 -8.29 8.45
CA GLY A 63 -21.56 -9.52 9.07
C GLY A 63 -21.08 -10.58 8.08
N GLY A 64 -19.84 -10.44 7.64
CA GLY A 64 -19.01 -11.47 7.01
C GLY A 64 -17.96 -11.96 7.99
N VAL A 65 -17.51 -13.20 7.81
CA VAL A 65 -16.33 -13.71 8.53
C VAL A 65 -15.14 -12.86 8.07
N THR A 66 -14.54 -12.09 8.97
CA THR A 66 -13.25 -11.42 8.73
C THR A 66 -12.22 -12.50 8.41
N SER A 67 -11.46 -12.31 7.32
CA SER A 67 -10.36 -13.23 7.00
C SER A 67 -9.31 -13.16 8.11
N PRO A 68 -8.70 -14.27 8.55
CA PRO A 68 -7.68 -14.24 9.61
C PRO A 68 -6.55 -13.22 9.38
N ILE A 69 -6.19 -12.97 8.11
CA ILE A 69 -5.19 -11.95 7.78
C ILE A 69 -5.67 -10.52 8.06
N ILE A 70 -6.96 -10.22 7.85
CA ILE A 70 -7.55 -8.91 8.15
C ILE A 70 -7.54 -8.67 9.66
N GLU A 71 -7.84 -9.69 10.47
CA GLU A 71 -7.75 -9.60 11.93
C GLU A 71 -6.30 -9.32 12.40
N CYS A 72 -5.30 -9.93 11.76
CA CYS A 72 -3.90 -9.62 12.03
C CYS A 72 -3.55 -8.16 11.69
N VAL A 73 -4.05 -7.63 10.57
CA VAL A 73 -3.82 -6.22 10.22
C VAL A 73 -4.54 -5.30 11.19
N GLU A 74 -5.80 -5.58 11.54
CA GLU A 74 -6.57 -4.78 12.52
C GLU A 74 -5.86 -4.75 13.89
N ALA A 75 -5.27 -5.87 14.31
CA ALA A 75 -4.45 -5.91 15.53
C ALA A 75 -3.16 -5.07 15.39
N ALA A 76 -2.45 -5.19 14.26
CA ALA A 76 -1.22 -4.45 14.02
C ALA A 76 -1.46 -2.92 13.95
N VAL A 77 -2.51 -2.47 13.28
CA VAL A 77 -2.82 -1.03 13.18
C VAL A 77 -3.31 -0.44 14.51
N ALA A 78 -3.85 -1.26 15.42
CA ALA A 78 -4.24 -0.87 16.77
C ALA A 78 -3.07 -0.88 17.77
N ASP A 79 -1.91 -1.45 17.39
CA ASP A 79 -0.74 -1.52 18.24
C ASP A 79 -0.14 -0.13 18.48
N GLY A 80 0.37 0.10 19.70
CA GLY A 80 0.95 1.38 20.09
C GLY A 80 2.15 1.82 19.25
N ALA A 81 2.88 0.87 18.63
CA ALA A 81 3.99 1.16 17.74
C ALA A 81 3.56 1.66 16.35
N ILE A 82 2.27 1.50 15.98
CA ILE A 82 1.73 1.75 14.63
C ILE A 82 0.60 2.76 14.62
N VAL A 83 -0.29 2.78 15.63
CA VAL A 83 -1.58 3.50 15.58
C VAL A 83 -1.45 5.00 15.30
N SER A 84 -0.35 5.64 15.71
CA SER A 84 -0.07 7.06 15.48
C SER A 84 0.75 7.34 14.22
N ARG A 85 0.97 6.33 13.37
CA ARG A 85 1.88 6.35 12.21
C ARG A 85 1.10 6.01 10.95
N PRO A 86 0.33 6.97 10.41
CA PRO A 86 -0.64 6.70 9.34
C PRO A 86 0.01 6.16 8.06
N ALA A 87 1.28 6.50 7.78
CA ALA A 87 2.01 5.94 6.65
C ALA A 87 2.19 4.40 6.78
N LEU A 88 2.45 3.90 7.98
CA LEU A 88 2.52 2.45 8.24
C LEU A 88 1.14 1.80 8.13
N VAL A 89 0.10 2.46 8.64
CA VAL A 89 -1.29 1.96 8.53
C VAL A 89 -1.71 1.83 7.07
N SER A 90 -1.44 2.84 6.24
CA SER A 90 -1.73 2.80 4.79
C SER A 90 -0.98 1.65 4.11
N GLY A 91 0.32 1.51 4.38
CA GLY A 91 1.13 0.42 3.85
C GLY A 91 0.59 -0.97 4.23
N LEU A 92 0.15 -1.18 5.47
CA LEU A 92 -0.40 -2.47 5.93
C LEU A 92 -1.71 -2.84 5.23
N TRP A 93 -2.62 -1.88 5.01
CA TRP A 93 -3.84 -2.14 4.24
C TRP A 93 -3.53 -2.47 2.78
N LEU A 94 -2.58 -1.73 2.19
CA LEU A 94 -2.14 -1.97 0.82
C LEU A 94 -1.47 -3.34 0.66
N TYR A 95 -0.75 -3.82 1.68
CA TYR A 95 -0.10 -5.13 1.70
C TYR A 95 -1.08 -6.30 1.49
N VAL A 96 -2.29 -6.17 2.02
CA VAL A 96 -3.36 -7.18 1.98
C VAL A 96 -4.43 -6.88 0.93
N ASP A 97 -4.15 -5.98 -0.01
CA ASP A 97 -5.02 -5.58 -1.11
C ASP A 97 -6.34 -4.88 -0.67
N GLU A 98 -6.40 -4.36 0.57
CA GLU A 98 -7.51 -3.54 1.07
C GLU A 98 -7.34 -2.08 0.61
N LEU A 99 -7.58 -1.85 -0.69
CA LEU A 99 -7.29 -0.56 -1.35
C LEU A 99 -8.11 0.60 -0.76
N ASP A 100 -9.39 0.39 -0.46
CA ASP A 100 -10.25 1.44 0.14
C ASP A 100 -9.71 1.92 1.49
N ARG A 101 -9.31 0.98 2.37
CA ARG A 101 -8.74 1.31 3.68
C ARG A 101 -7.40 2.02 3.54
N SER A 102 -6.56 1.56 2.60
CA SER A 102 -5.29 2.23 2.29
C SER A 102 -5.52 3.66 1.79
N HIS A 103 -6.48 3.84 0.88
CA HIS A 103 -6.82 5.12 0.25
C HIS A 103 -7.30 6.14 1.28
N VAL A 104 -8.23 5.76 2.15
CA VAL A 104 -8.74 6.62 3.23
C VAL A 104 -7.60 7.16 4.09
N VAL A 105 -6.62 6.31 4.41
CA VAL A 105 -5.48 6.73 5.23
C VAL A 105 -4.49 7.57 4.43
N SER A 106 -4.06 7.15 3.24
CA SER A 106 -3.07 7.88 2.44
C SER A 106 -3.55 9.25 2.02
N GLN A 107 -4.85 9.41 1.72
CA GLN A 107 -5.43 10.70 1.36
C GLN A 107 -5.36 11.73 2.50
N GLY A 108 -5.34 11.28 3.76
CA GLY A 108 -5.22 12.14 4.94
C GLY A 108 -3.79 12.60 5.26
N ILE A 109 -2.77 12.09 4.57
CA ILE A 109 -1.35 12.42 4.80
C ILE A 109 -0.93 13.48 3.77
N ASP A 110 -0.89 14.75 4.18
CA ASP A 110 -0.63 15.90 3.31
C ASP A 110 0.87 16.17 3.09
N ASP A 111 1.60 15.15 2.63
CA ASP A 111 3.02 15.25 2.27
C ASP A 111 3.43 14.32 1.11
N ALA A 112 4.72 14.28 0.81
CA ALA A 112 5.29 13.44 -0.24
C ALA A 112 5.17 11.93 0.06
N THR A 113 5.23 11.53 1.32
CA THR A 113 5.09 10.13 1.76
C THR A 113 3.65 9.65 1.57
N GLY A 114 2.69 10.48 1.99
CA GLY A 114 1.26 10.25 1.76
C GLY A 114 0.94 10.12 0.28
N SER A 115 1.46 11.05 -0.53
CA SER A 115 1.34 11.02 -1.98
C SER A 115 1.96 9.75 -2.59
N PHE A 116 3.02 9.20 -2.00
CA PHE A 116 3.66 7.97 -2.48
C PHE A 116 2.73 6.77 -2.26
N TRP A 117 2.24 6.57 -1.04
CA TRP A 117 1.26 5.51 -0.77
C TRP A 117 0.01 5.62 -1.64
N HIS A 118 -0.47 6.84 -1.85
CA HIS A 118 -1.62 7.12 -2.69
C HIS A 118 -1.37 6.77 -4.16
N GLY A 119 -0.19 7.09 -4.69
CA GLY A 119 0.22 6.72 -6.04
C GLY A 119 0.30 5.21 -6.24
N ILE A 120 0.88 4.47 -5.28
CA ILE A 120 0.90 3.01 -5.30
C ILE A 120 -0.53 2.48 -5.30
N MET A 121 -1.38 2.96 -4.40
CA MET A 121 -2.79 2.55 -4.29
C MET A 121 -3.53 2.69 -5.63
N HIS A 122 -3.46 3.87 -6.27
CA HIS A 122 -4.11 4.11 -7.57
C HIS A 122 -3.59 3.20 -8.69
N ARG A 123 -2.27 2.92 -8.72
CA ARG A 123 -1.71 1.96 -9.68
C ARG A 123 -2.31 0.56 -9.46
N ARG A 124 -2.51 0.17 -8.20
CA ARG A 124 -3.06 -1.14 -7.84
C ARG A 124 -4.57 -1.28 -8.10
N GLU A 125 -5.35 -0.20 -8.14
CA GLU A 125 -6.75 -0.27 -8.61
C GLU A 125 -6.90 -0.13 -10.13
N GLY A 126 -5.83 0.25 -10.84
CA GLY A 126 -5.82 0.45 -12.29
C GLY A 126 -6.14 1.88 -12.74
N ASP A 127 -6.20 2.86 -11.83
CA ASP A 127 -6.28 4.29 -12.18
C ASP A 127 -4.87 4.86 -12.41
N PHE A 128 -4.28 4.48 -13.55
CA PHE A 128 -2.90 4.84 -13.90
C PHE A 128 -2.69 6.35 -14.06
N SER A 129 -3.69 7.05 -14.63
CA SER A 129 -3.63 8.51 -14.78
C SER A 129 -3.56 9.21 -13.42
N ASN A 130 -4.36 8.75 -12.44
CA ASN A 130 -4.32 9.33 -11.09
C ASN A 130 -3.07 8.89 -10.32
N SER A 131 -2.60 7.66 -10.52
CA SER A 131 -1.30 7.24 -10.00
C SER A 131 -0.17 8.19 -10.43
N HIS A 132 -0.07 8.51 -11.73
CA HIS A 132 0.91 9.50 -12.21
C HIS A 132 0.71 10.88 -11.58
N TYR A 133 -0.53 11.30 -11.33
CA TYR A 133 -0.81 12.57 -10.65
C TYR A 133 -0.23 12.61 -9.24
N TRP A 134 -0.40 11.54 -8.46
CA TRP A 134 0.16 11.45 -7.13
C TRP A 134 1.69 11.34 -7.15
N PHE A 135 2.27 10.56 -8.06
CA PHE A 135 3.74 10.50 -8.19
C PHE A 135 4.38 11.82 -8.63
N ARG A 136 3.67 12.67 -9.39
CA ARG A 136 4.11 14.06 -9.61
C ARG A 136 4.16 14.89 -8.32
N LYS A 137 3.28 14.64 -7.36
CA LYS A 137 3.31 15.30 -6.04
C LYS A 137 4.39 14.74 -5.13
N VAL A 138 4.75 13.46 -5.27
CA VAL A 138 5.86 12.86 -4.54
C VAL A 138 7.17 13.58 -4.84
N GLY A 139 7.40 13.93 -6.11
CA GLY A 139 8.64 14.58 -6.53
C GLY A 139 9.85 13.66 -6.30
N THR A 140 10.87 14.15 -5.60
CA THR A 140 12.11 13.41 -5.32
C THR A 140 12.12 12.86 -3.89
N HIS A 141 11.30 11.85 -3.62
CA HIS A 141 11.27 11.23 -2.30
C HIS A 141 12.56 10.43 -2.03
N PRO A 142 13.20 10.54 -0.85
CA PRO A 142 14.48 9.89 -0.57
C PRO A 142 14.49 8.38 -0.83
N VAL A 143 13.40 7.68 -0.50
CA VAL A 143 13.24 6.24 -0.74
C VAL A 143 13.47 5.82 -2.19
N MET A 144 13.18 6.68 -3.17
CA MET A 144 13.28 6.32 -4.58
C MET A 144 14.70 5.93 -4.99
N VAL A 145 15.73 6.51 -4.36
CA VAL A 145 17.13 6.18 -4.69
C VAL A 145 17.57 4.82 -4.18
N ASP A 146 16.85 4.27 -3.21
CA ASP A 146 17.14 2.97 -2.58
C ASP A 146 16.43 1.81 -3.30
N ILE A 147 15.61 2.11 -4.31
CA ILE A 147 14.93 1.10 -5.14
C ILE A 147 15.69 0.99 -6.47
N ASP A 148 16.45 -0.09 -6.65
CA ASP A 148 17.25 -0.32 -7.85
C ASP A 148 16.40 -0.38 -9.14
N GLY A 149 16.80 0.41 -10.14
CA GLY A 149 16.12 0.50 -11.44
C GLY A 149 14.73 1.15 -11.40
N TYR A 150 14.40 1.89 -10.35
CA TYR A 150 13.04 2.39 -10.13
C TYR A 150 12.79 3.76 -10.75
N ASP A 151 11.76 3.82 -11.60
CA ASP A 151 11.05 5.03 -11.98
C ASP A 151 9.55 4.75 -11.77
N PRO A 152 8.86 5.53 -10.92
CA PRO A 152 7.45 5.29 -10.65
C PRO A 152 6.57 5.44 -11.90
N HIS A 153 6.90 6.37 -12.79
CA HIS A 153 6.14 6.58 -14.03
C HIS A 153 6.34 5.42 -14.99
N GLN A 154 7.58 4.94 -15.15
CA GLN A 154 7.84 3.76 -15.97
C GLN A 154 7.14 2.51 -15.40
N LEU A 155 7.17 2.32 -14.07
CA LEU A 155 6.47 1.20 -13.44
C LEU A 155 4.94 1.27 -13.66
N ILE A 156 4.35 2.47 -13.67
CA ILE A 156 2.93 2.64 -14.00
C ILE A 156 2.65 2.22 -15.44
N ASP A 157 3.43 2.74 -16.39
CA ASP A 157 3.28 2.44 -17.82
C ASP A 157 3.44 0.93 -18.10
N ASP A 158 4.43 0.30 -17.46
CA ASP A 158 4.69 -1.14 -17.62
C ASP A 158 3.57 -2.00 -17.00
N VAL A 159 2.99 -1.57 -15.87
CA VAL A 159 1.84 -2.27 -15.26
C VAL A 159 0.59 -2.11 -16.11
N GLU A 160 0.33 -0.92 -16.65
CA GLU A 160 -0.79 -0.67 -17.58
C GLU A 160 -0.68 -1.59 -18.79
N ALA A 161 0.48 -1.62 -19.45
CA ALA A 161 0.74 -2.49 -20.59
C ALA A 161 0.60 -3.98 -20.24
N ALA A 162 1.09 -4.41 -19.08
CA ALA A 162 0.98 -5.81 -18.64
C ALA A 162 -0.46 -6.22 -18.26
N SER A 163 -1.32 -5.27 -17.90
CA SER A 163 -2.72 -5.54 -17.57
C SER A 163 -3.60 -5.83 -18.80
N ASP A 164 -3.13 -5.44 -20.00
CA ASP A 164 -3.82 -5.63 -21.27
C ASP A 164 -3.45 -6.93 -22.00
N ASP A 165 -2.36 -7.64 -21.60
CA ASP A 165 -1.75 -8.76 -22.36
C ASP A 165 -1.59 -10.11 -21.59
N ASP A 166 -1.31 -11.19 -22.32
CA ASP A 166 -1.08 -12.56 -21.78
C ASP A 166 0.24 -12.63 -20.97
N HIS A 167 0.17 -13.04 -19.71
CA HIS A 167 1.17 -12.73 -18.68
C HIS A 167 2.44 -13.60 -18.80
N GLY A 168 3.59 -12.99 -19.17
CA GLY A 168 4.90 -13.62 -19.31
C GLY A 168 5.90 -13.29 -18.19
N ARG A 169 7.22 -13.51 -18.43
CA ARG A 169 8.30 -13.23 -17.46
C ARG A 169 8.37 -11.78 -16.98
N ASP A 170 7.79 -10.86 -17.75
CA ASP A 170 7.77 -9.44 -17.41
C ASP A 170 6.83 -9.18 -16.21
N PHE A 171 5.75 -9.97 -16.06
CA PHE A 171 4.83 -9.88 -14.92
C PHE A 171 5.53 -10.17 -13.58
N ASP A 172 6.31 -11.26 -13.50
CA ASP A 172 7.02 -11.63 -12.27
C ASP A 172 8.04 -10.56 -11.84
N GLN A 173 8.68 -9.89 -12.81
CA GLN A 173 9.62 -8.80 -12.55
C GLN A 173 8.90 -7.55 -12.04
N LEU A 174 7.74 -7.21 -12.62
CA LEU A 174 6.91 -6.09 -12.15
C LEU A 174 6.38 -6.35 -10.74
N VAL A 175 5.94 -7.58 -10.44
CA VAL A 175 5.52 -7.95 -9.08
C VAL A 175 6.68 -7.83 -8.10
N ALA A 176 7.88 -8.28 -8.48
CA ALA A 176 9.07 -8.14 -7.65
C ALA A 176 9.45 -6.67 -7.40
N LEU A 177 9.36 -5.81 -8.43
CA LEU A 177 9.64 -4.39 -8.31
C LEU A 177 8.60 -3.67 -7.43
N GLN A 178 7.30 -3.98 -7.61
CA GLN A 178 6.22 -3.48 -6.74
C GLN A 178 6.44 -3.87 -5.27
N ARG A 179 6.81 -5.13 -5.00
CA ARG A 179 7.09 -5.58 -3.63
C ARG A 179 8.28 -4.83 -3.04
N ARG A 180 9.34 -4.64 -3.82
CA ARG A 180 10.52 -3.87 -3.38
C ARG A 180 10.16 -2.41 -3.09
N GLU A 181 9.37 -1.77 -3.95
CA GLU A 181 8.87 -0.42 -3.73
C GLU A 181 8.11 -0.31 -2.40
N TRP A 182 7.19 -1.24 -2.12
CA TRP A 182 6.48 -1.28 -0.84
C TRP A 182 7.43 -1.51 0.34
N GLN A 183 8.34 -2.49 0.26
CA GLN A 183 9.28 -2.82 1.34
C GLN A 183 10.16 -1.63 1.70
N THR A 184 10.73 -0.96 0.71
CA THR A 184 11.64 0.16 0.94
C THR A 184 10.89 1.36 1.54
N LEU A 185 9.69 1.66 1.05
CA LEU A 185 8.88 2.75 1.61
C LEU A 185 8.40 2.43 3.03
N PHE A 186 7.92 1.21 3.27
CA PHE A 186 7.46 0.78 4.60
C PHE A 186 8.59 0.83 5.63
N ALA A 187 9.76 0.27 5.29
CA ALA A 187 10.93 0.30 6.15
C ALA A 187 11.41 1.74 6.44
N TRP A 188 11.41 2.62 5.43
CA TRP A 188 11.76 4.02 5.63
C TRP A 188 10.77 4.72 6.58
N CYS A 189 9.45 4.58 6.35
CA CYS A 189 8.42 5.13 7.23
C CYS A 189 8.61 4.65 8.68
N ALA A 190 8.98 3.37 8.85
CA ALA A 190 9.23 2.76 10.15
C ALA A 190 10.44 3.36 10.89
N GLN A 191 11.41 3.94 10.17
CA GLN A 191 12.61 4.55 10.75
C GLN A 191 12.45 6.06 11.04
N VAL A 192 11.69 6.79 10.23
CA VAL A 192 11.66 8.27 10.32
C VAL A 192 10.56 8.84 11.22
N GLU A 193 9.53 8.07 11.56
CA GLU A 193 8.39 8.51 12.40
C GLU A 193 8.49 8.05 13.88
N SER A 194 9.71 7.87 14.40
CA SER A 194 9.96 7.50 15.81
C SER A 194 9.95 8.68 16.78
#